data_AF-A0A4W4EHG9-F1
#
_entry.id   AF-A0A4W4EHG9-F1
#
_cell.length_a   1.000
_cell.length_b   1.000
_cell.length_c   1.000
_cell.angle_alpha   90.00
_cell.angle_beta   90.00
_cell.angle_gamma   90.00
#
_symmetry.space_group_name_H-M   'P 1'
#
loop_
_entity.id
_entity.type
_entity.pdbx_description
1 polymer ?
#
loop_
_entity_poly.entity_id
_entity_poly.type
_entity_poly.pdbx_seq_one_letter_code
_entity_poly.pdbx_strand_id
1 'polypeptide(L)' 'WRVTPSLESNISEKYSLQEDTIGKIFKKCKRGIFVNMDDNIIEHYSNHSAFLIEISEVMVNHFQVTLMEL' A
#
# COMPACT_ATOMS: atom_id res chain seq x y z
N TRP A 1 -12.55 22.28 3.17
CA TRP A 1 -11.25 21.60 3.25
C TRP A 1 -11.52 20.17 3.70
N ARG A 2 -11.38 19.17 2.81
CA ARG A 2 -11.44 17.76 3.19
C ARG A 2 -10.03 17.22 3.02
N VAL A 3 -9.42 16.78 4.11
CA VAL A 3 -8.16 16.03 4.06
C VAL A 3 -8.54 14.63 3.59
N THR A 4 -8.01 14.18 2.46
CA THR A 4 -8.14 12.78 2.04
C THR A 4 -7.23 11.93 2.93
N PRO A 5 -7.70 10.78 3.46
CA PRO A 5 -6.84 9.88 4.22
C PRO A 5 -5.66 9.41 3.35
N SER A 6 -4.47 9.25 3.95
CA SER A 6 -3.31 8.72 3.25
C SER A 6 -3.50 7.24 2.89
N LEU A 7 -2.62 6.70 2.07
CA LEU A 7 -2.65 5.28 1.73
C LEU A 7 -2.53 4.38 2.97
N GLU A 8 -1.63 4.71 3.90
CA GLU A 8 -1.42 3.94 5.13
C GLU A 8 -2.68 3.94 6.00
N SER A 9 -3.34 5.09 6.17
CA SER A 9 -4.58 5.18 6.94
C SER A 9 -5.69 4.32 6.35
N ASN A 10 -5.84 4.31 5.02
CA ASN A 10 -6.85 3.48 4.34
C ASN A 10 -6.57 1.98 4.52
N ILE A 11 -5.30 1.55 4.47
CA ILE A 11 -4.92 0.15 4.68
C ILE A 11 -5.10 -0.24 6.16
N SER A 12 -4.65 0.61 7.07
CA SER A 12 -4.83 0.48 8.52
C SER A 12 -6.29 0.25 8.87
N GLU A 13 -7.20 1.10 8.38
CA GLU A 13 -8.64 0.97 8.61
C GLU A 13 -9.19 -0.34 8.03
N LYS A 14 -8.84 -0.67 6.79
CA LYS A 14 -9.38 -1.84 6.08
C LYS A 14 -8.91 -3.18 6.67
N TYR A 15 -7.69 -3.24 7.19
CA TYR A 15 -7.05 -4.47 7.65
C TYR A 15 -6.84 -4.51 9.18
N SER A 16 -7.29 -3.49 9.91
CA SER A 16 -7.11 -3.35 11.36
C SER A 16 -5.64 -3.45 11.80
N LEU A 17 -4.74 -2.90 10.99
CA LEU A 17 -3.31 -2.77 11.32
C LEU A 17 -3.07 -1.45 12.04
N GLN A 18 -2.08 -1.37 12.92
CA GLN A 18 -1.67 -0.08 13.48
C GLN A 18 -0.88 0.68 12.40
N GLU A 19 -1.20 1.95 12.16
CA GLU A 19 -0.63 2.72 11.05
C GLU A 19 0.91 2.81 11.12
N ASP A 20 1.47 2.94 12.33
CA ASP A 20 2.91 2.96 12.61
C ASP A 20 3.62 1.61 12.37
N THR A 21 2.86 0.53 12.25
CA THR A 21 3.37 -0.80 11.92
C THR A 21 3.43 -1.06 10.42
N ILE A 22 2.76 -0.22 9.62
CA ILE A 22 2.79 -0.31 8.17
C ILE A 22 4.10 0.31 7.68
N GLY A 23 4.98 -0.53 7.17
CA GLY A 23 6.22 -0.13 6.53
C GLY A 23 5.99 0.32 5.09
N LYS A 24 6.96 0.03 4.23
CA LYS A 24 6.87 0.41 2.81
C LYS A 24 5.73 -0.34 2.13
N ILE A 25 5.01 0.37 1.28
CA ILE A 25 3.97 -0.18 0.43
C ILE A 25 4.52 -0.26 -0.99
N PHE A 26 4.39 -1.40 -1.64
CA PHE A 26 4.88 -1.59 -3.00
C PHE A 26 3.76 -2.01 -3.93
N LYS A 27 3.87 -1.68 -5.22
CA LYS A 27 3.08 -2.26 -6.30
C LYS A 27 3.95 -3.18 -7.14
N LYS A 28 3.54 -4.43 -7.30
CA LYS A 28 4.16 -5.37 -8.23
C LYS A 28 3.43 -5.31 -9.56
N CYS A 29 4.09 -4.73 -10.57
CA CYS A 29 3.54 -4.64 -11.92
C CYS A 29 3.67 -5.98 -12.66
N LYS A 30 2.93 -6.17 -13.76
CA LYS A 30 2.98 -7.40 -14.61
C LYS A 30 4.38 -7.82 -15.07
N ARG A 31 5.33 -6.88 -15.13
CA ARG A 31 6.74 -7.13 -15.47
C ARG A 31 7.58 -7.69 -14.31
N GLY A 32 6.97 -7.92 -13.13
CA GLY A 32 7.67 -8.39 -11.93
C GLY A 32 8.47 -7.32 -11.18
N ILE A 33 8.31 -6.04 -11.57
CA ILE A 33 9.00 -4.90 -10.95
C ILE A 33 8.16 -4.39 -9.79
N PHE A 34 8.83 -4.09 -8.66
CA PHE A 34 8.23 -3.42 -7.51
C PHE A 34 8.43 -1.91 -7.60
N VAL A 35 7.36 -1.16 -7.42
CA VAL A 35 7.35 0.31 -7.35
C VAL A 35 6.95 0.69 -5.93
N ASN A 36 7.73 1.56 -5.28
CA ASN A 36 7.34 2.11 -3.98
C ASN A 36 6.10 2.99 -4.16
N MET A 37 5.08 2.76 -3.34
CA MET A 37 3.79 3.45 -3.39
C MET A 37 3.70 4.34 -2.15
N ASP A 38 3.69 5.65 -2.39
CA ASP A 38 3.37 6.69 -1.42
C ASP A 38 2.23 7.56 -2.00
N ASP A 39 1.71 8.50 -1.21
CA ASP A 39 0.60 9.36 -1.62
C ASP A 39 0.87 10.11 -2.93
N ASN A 40 2.11 10.58 -3.14
CA ASN A 40 2.49 11.31 -4.36
C ASN A 40 2.50 10.39 -5.59
N ILE A 41 3.02 9.17 -5.45
CA ILE A 41 3.00 8.16 -6.52
C ILE A 41 1.56 7.77 -6.86
N ILE A 42 0.69 7.63 -5.87
CA ILE A 42 -0.73 7.30 -6.09
C ILE A 42 -1.43 8.42 -6.85
N GLU A 43 -1.25 9.68 -6.45
CA GLU A 43 -1.87 10.83 -7.12
C GLU A 43 -1.55 10.88 -8.63
N HIS A 44 -0.34 10.47 -9.02
CA HIS A 44 0.13 10.54 -10.40
C HIS A 44 -0.10 9.25 -11.21
N TYR A 45 -0.14 8.09 -10.56
CA TYR A 45 -0.09 6.77 -11.24
C TYR A 45 -1.21 5.80 -10.84
N SER A 46 -2.22 6.25 -10.08
CA SER A 46 -3.38 5.43 -9.73
C SER A 46 -4.28 5.20 -10.96
N ASN A 47 -3.94 4.18 -11.74
CA ASN A 47 -4.93 3.54 -12.59
C ASN A 47 -5.96 2.88 -11.67
N HIS A 48 -7.26 3.09 -11.90
CA HIS A 48 -8.39 2.59 -11.09
C HIS A 48 -8.56 1.05 -11.12
N SER A 49 -7.48 0.29 -11.27
CA SER A 49 -7.50 -1.16 -11.31
C SER A 49 -7.72 -1.74 -9.91
N ALA A 50 -8.43 -2.85 -9.82
CA ALA A 50 -8.48 -3.64 -8.60
C ALA A 50 -7.12 -4.33 -8.41
N PHE A 51 -6.59 -4.28 -7.18
CA PHE A 51 -5.34 -4.94 -6.81
C PHE A 51 -5.61 -6.01 -5.75
N LEU A 52 -4.86 -7.11 -5.80
CA LEU A 52 -4.72 -8.01 -4.66
C LEU A 52 -3.74 -7.39 -3.67
N ILE A 53 -4.04 -7.49 -2.37
CA ILE A 53 -3.16 -6.98 -1.33
C ILE A 53 -2.55 -8.17 -0.60
N GLU A 54 -1.22 -8.22 -0.57
CA GLU A 54 -0.43 -9.15 0.21
C GLU A 54 0.25 -8.39 1.36
N ILE A 55 0.15 -8.91 2.58
CA ILE A 55 0.74 -8.34 3.78
C ILE A 55 1.77 -9.34 4.29
N SER A 56 3.01 -8.91 4.47
CA SER A 56 4.12 -9.73 4.95
C SER A 56 4.73 -9.09 6.19
N GLU A 57 4.82 -9.83 7.29
CA GLU A 57 5.58 -9.38 8.47
C GLU A 57 7.07 -9.56 8.19
N VAL A 58 7.82 -8.45 8.18
CA VAL A 58 9.27 -8.45 7.86
C VAL A 58 10.14 -8.31 9.11
N MET A 59 9.59 -7.74 10.18
CA MET A 59 10.15 -7.70 11.53
C MET A 59 8.99 -7.76 12.53
N VAL A 60 9.29 -8.05 13.79
CA VAL A 60 8.26 -8.08 14.85
C VAL A 60 7.44 -6.80 14.80
N ASN A 61 6.15 -6.93 14.54
CA ASN A 61 5.20 -5.81 14.49
C ASN A 61 5.53 -4.76 13.39
N HIS A 62 6.17 -5.19 12.29
CA HIS A 62 6.42 -4.35 11.11
C HIS A 62 6.02 -5.09 9.83
N PHE A 63 5.09 -4.51 9.08
CA PHE A 63 4.45 -5.14 7.93
C PHE A 63 4.83 -4.43 6.64
N GLN A 64 5.25 -5.19 5.63
CA GLN A 64 5.35 -4.73 4.26
C GLN A 64 4.04 -5.06 3.53
N VAL A 65 3.52 -4.11 2.77
CA VAL A 65 2.31 -4.29 1.96
C VAL A 65 2.69 -4.33 0.48
N THR A 66 2.17 -5.30 -0.25
CA THR A 66 2.35 -5.42 -1.71
C THR A 66 1.00 -5.44 -2.41
N LEU A 67 0.81 -4.50 -3.34
CA LEU A 67 -0.32 -4.40 -4.25
C LEU A 67 0.03 -5.15 -5.54
N MET A 68 -0.68 -6.23 -5.85
CA MET A 68 -0.47 -7.02 -7.06
C MET A 68 -1.55 -6.70 -8.10
N GLU A 69 -1.12 -6.39 -9.33
CA GLU A 69 -2.03 -6.26 -10.47
C GLU A 69 -2.64 -7.60 -10.85
N LEU A 70 -3.94 -7.59 -11.16
CA LEU A 70 -4.66 -8.70 -11.78
C LEU A 70 -4.50 -8.70 -13.32
#